data_AF-A0A2G9G345-F1
#
_entry.id   AF-A0A2G9G345-F1
#
_cell.length_a   1.000
_cell.length_b   1.000
_cell.length_c   1.000
_cell.angle_alpha   90.00
_cell.angle_beta   90.00
_cell.angle_gamma   90.00
#
_symmetry.space_group_name_H-M   'P 1'
#
loop_
_entity.id
_entity.type
_entity.pdbx_description
1 polymer ?
#
loop_
_entity_poly.entity_id
_entity_poly.type
_entity_poly.pdbx_seq_one_letter_code
_entity_poly.pdbx_strand_id
1 'polypeptide(L)'
;MSTMLLSSIVITQLLWHSPPDRFYNFFKSNLADLVKIFPAGFTEFQLIEGTAGTVGNVYQAIDDDARSITFNCLEGDVLQLHSVFNATLDVSDGSARWTFTYERRTILTPPPVLYVAFAIKMSTLVDAYLLIN
;
A
#
# COMPACT_ATOMS: atom_id res chain seq x y z
N MET A 1 -12.63 14.30 -28.35
CA MET A 1 -13.62 13.97 -27.31
C MET A 1 -12.83 13.33 -26.17
N SER A 2 -12.36 14.16 -25.23
CA SER A 2 -11.43 13.76 -24.18
C SER A 2 -12.21 13.07 -23.07
N THR A 3 -12.21 11.75 -23.04
CA THR A 3 -12.73 10.99 -21.89
C THR A 3 -11.85 11.32 -20.70
N MET A 4 -12.36 12.15 -19.80
CA MET A 4 -11.76 12.36 -18.49
C MET A 4 -11.67 11.00 -17.82
N LEU A 5 -10.47 10.44 -17.74
CA LEU A 5 -10.19 9.34 -16.83
C LEU A 5 -10.41 9.92 -15.44
N LEU A 6 -11.55 9.61 -14.81
CA LEU A 6 -11.81 10.00 -13.43
C LEU A 6 -10.87 9.18 -12.54
N SER A 7 -9.65 9.68 -12.38
CA SER A 7 -8.76 9.30 -11.28
C SER A 7 -9.56 9.39 -9.99
N SER A 8 -9.87 8.23 -9.43
CA SER A 8 -10.68 8.09 -8.22
C SER A 8 -9.73 7.89 -7.05
N ILE A 9 -10.06 8.49 -5.90
CA ILE A 9 -9.24 8.42 -4.69
C ILE A 9 -10.09 7.83 -3.57
N VAL A 10 -9.51 6.90 -2.83
CA VAL A 10 -10.06 6.42 -1.56
C VAL A 10 -9.01 6.62 -0.48
N ILE A 11 -9.40 7.26 0.61
CA ILE A 11 -8.52 7.56 1.74
C ILE A 11 -9.03 6.79 2.95
N THR A 12 -8.12 6.14 3.66
CA THR A 12 -8.39 5.57 4.97
C THR A 12 -7.30 6.00 5.95
N GLN A 13 -7.73 6.43 7.13
CA GLN A 13 -6.85 6.84 8.20
C GLN A 13 -6.98 5.86 9.36
N LEU A 14 -5.85 5.41 9.89
CA LEU A 14 -5.77 4.50 11.02
C LEU A 14 -5.10 5.22 12.19
N LEU A 15 -5.65 5.05 13.38
CA LEU A 15 -4.98 5.47 14.62
C LEU A 15 -3.98 4.39 15.01
N TRP A 16 -2.79 4.82 15.39
CA TRP A 16 -1.66 3.92 15.62
C TRP A 16 -1.18 4.01 17.05
N HIS A 17 -0.67 2.90 17.54
CA HIS A 17 -0.09 2.84 18.87
C HIS A 17 1.43 2.65 18.84
N SER A 18 1.98 2.06 17.78
CA SER A 18 3.43 1.92 17.61
C SER A 18 4.11 3.26 17.27
N PRO A 19 5.42 3.42 17.59
CA PRO A 19 6.17 4.62 17.22
C PRO A 19 6.16 4.85 15.70
N PRO A 20 5.93 6.10 15.23
CA PRO A 20 5.75 6.39 13.79
C PRO A 20 6.99 6.01 12.97
N ASP A 21 8.19 6.21 13.52
CA ASP A 21 9.44 5.84 12.83
C ASP A 21 9.57 4.32 12.66
N ARG A 22 9.12 3.52 13.64
CA ARG A 22 9.16 2.04 13.51
C ARG A 22 8.22 1.58 12.40
N PHE A 23 7.01 2.12 12.36
CA PHE A 23 6.02 1.77 11.35
C PHE A 23 6.47 2.22 9.95
N TYR A 24 6.93 3.46 9.82
CA TYR A 24 7.46 3.99 8.56
C TYR A 24 8.64 3.14 8.06
N ASN A 25 9.63 2.90 8.92
CA ASN A 25 10.80 2.09 8.57
C ASN A 25 10.43 0.65 8.21
N PHE A 26 9.37 0.09 8.83
CA PHE A 26 8.89 -1.24 8.48
C PHE A 26 8.42 -1.30 7.03
N PHE A 27 7.57 -0.36 6.60
CA PHE A 27 7.09 -0.30 5.22
C PHE A 27 8.16 0.15 4.22
N LYS A 28 9.19 0.87 4.70
CA LYS A 28 10.33 1.28 3.89
C LYS A 28 11.30 0.13 3.62
N SER A 29 11.68 -0.63 4.65
CA SER A 29 12.85 -1.54 4.60
C SER A 29 12.54 -2.99 4.97
N ASN A 30 11.38 -3.27 5.59
CA ASN A 30 11.05 -4.59 6.13
C ASN A 30 9.79 -5.20 5.48
N LEU A 31 9.45 -4.81 4.26
CA LEU A 31 8.28 -5.36 3.58
C LEU A 31 8.33 -6.88 3.41
N ALA A 32 9.53 -7.47 3.31
CA ALA A 32 9.69 -8.93 3.27
C ALA A 32 9.17 -9.63 4.54
N ASP A 33 9.18 -8.95 5.69
CA ASP A 33 8.63 -9.48 6.94
C ASP A 33 7.10 -9.50 6.94
N LEU A 34 6.42 -8.83 5.99
CA LEU A 34 4.96 -8.93 5.83
C LEU A 34 4.51 -10.37 5.57
N VAL A 35 5.31 -11.19 4.90
CA VAL A 35 4.98 -12.60 4.67
C VAL A 35 4.92 -13.38 5.99
N LYS A 36 5.73 -12.99 6.99
CA LYS A 36 5.74 -13.59 8.33
C LYS A 36 4.54 -13.12 9.16
N ILE A 37 4.19 -11.84 9.06
CA ILE A 37 3.11 -11.20 9.82
C ILE A 37 1.73 -11.57 9.25
N PHE A 38 1.62 -11.66 7.92
CA PHE A 38 0.38 -11.92 7.23
C PHE A 38 0.53 -12.92 6.07
N PRO A 39 0.90 -14.18 6.37
CA PRO A 39 1.12 -15.22 5.36
C PRO A 39 -0.16 -15.59 4.58
N ALA A 40 -1.33 -15.37 5.19
CA ALA A 40 -2.62 -15.58 4.52
C ALA A 40 -2.93 -14.50 3.48
N GLY A 41 -2.30 -13.33 3.58
CA GLY A 41 -2.47 -12.23 2.63
C GLY A 41 -1.38 -12.13 1.58
N PHE A 42 -0.24 -12.77 1.80
CA PHE A 42 0.90 -12.77 0.90
C PHE A 42 1.51 -14.16 0.82
N THR A 43 1.45 -14.78 -0.36
CA THR A 43 2.04 -16.10 -0.60
C THR A 43 3.56 -15.99 -0.77
N GLU A 44 4.01 -14.93 -1.44
CA GLU A 44 5.39 -14.47 -1.49
C GLU A 44 5.31 -12.92 -1.52
N PHE A 45 6.24 -12.21 -0.87
CA PHE A 45 6.45 -10.78 -1.10
C PHE A 45 7.85 -10.63 -1.63
N GLN A 46 7.99 -9.85 -2.66
CA GLN A 46 9.25 -9.65 -3.29
C GLN A 46 9.11 -8.21 -3.92
N LEU A 47 10.10 -7.31 -3.77
CA LEU A 47 10.07 -5.91 -4.20
C LEU A 47 10.91 -5.73 -5.48
N ILE A 48 10.40 -5.18 -6.59
CA ILE A 48 11.33 -4.82 -7.70
C ILE A 48 11.97 -3.48 -7.37
N GLU A 49 12.92 -3.50 -6.46
CA GLU A 49 13.83 -2.37 -6.33
C GLU A 49 14.83 -2.44 -7.50
N GLY A 50 15.31 -1.27 -7.92
CA GLY A 50 16.74 -1.15 -8.17
C GLY A 50 17.51 -1.49 -6.89
N THR A 51 17.52 -2.80 -6.54
CA THR A 51 17.95 -3.56 -5.33
C THR A 51 16.90 -4.13 -4.32
N ALA A 52 16.18 -5.22 -4.68
CA ALA A 52 15.82 -6.37 -3.80
C ALA A 52 14.42 -7.01 -4.00
N GLY A 53 14.29 -7.65 -5.17
CA GLY A 53 13.51 -8.84 -5.57
C GLY A 53 12.03 -9.02 -5.22
N THR A 54 11.09 -8.81 -6.20
CA THR A 54 10.11 -9.67 -7.02
C THR A 54 8.68 -10.26 -6.66
N VAL A 55 7.62 -9.61 -6.18
CA VAL A 55 6.24 -10.14 -6.19
C VAL A 55 5.43 -9.06 -6.85
N GLY A 56 5.18 -9.31 -8.12
CA GLY A 56 4.25 -8.57 -8.97
C GLY A 56 4.57 -7.08 -9.07
N ASN A 57 5.67 -6.73 -9.72
CA ASN A 57 5.88 -5.44 -10.39
C ASN A 57 5.33 -4.20 -9.65
N VAL A 58 5.60 -4.01 -8.37
CA VAL A 58 5.26 -2.77 -7.65
C VAL A 58 6.52 -1.90 -7.55
N TYR A 59 6.44 -0.65 -8.01
CA TYR A 59 7.49 0.35 -7.81
C TYR A 59 7.22 1.15 -6.53
N GLN A 60 8.25 1.31 -5.70
CA GLN A 60 8.16 2.06 -4.44
C GLN A 60 8.88 3.41 -4.59
N ALA A 61 8.16 4.52 -4.38
CA ALA A 61 8.73 5.85 -4.21
C ALA A 61 8.74 6.21 -2.72
N ILE A 62 9.89 6.61 -2.21
CA ILE A 62 10.07 6.96 -0.80
C ILE A 62 10.32 8.46 -0.71
N ASP A 63 9.56 9.14 0.12
CA ASP A 63 9.77 10.54 0.51
C ASP A 63 10.02 10.56 2.02
N ASP A 64 11.29 10.65 2.40
CA ASP A 64 11.72 10.65 3.79
C ASP A 64 11.35 11.96 4.50
N ASP A 65 11.34 13.09 3.78
CA ASP A 65 11.01 14.41 4.33
C ASP A 65 9.52 14.48 4.69
N ALA A 66 8.66 13.92 3.84
CA ALA A 66 7.22 13.84 4.08
C ALA A 66 6.80 12.61 4.90
N ARG A 67 7.73 11.70 5.24
CA ARG A 67 7.43 10.36 5.79
C ARG A 67 6.31 9.65 5.00
N SER A 68 6.44 9.69 3.67
CA SER A 68 5.48 9.11 2.74
C SER A 68 6.11 8.02 1.88
N ILE A 69 5.32 7.01 1.55
CA ILE A 69 5.73 5.89 0.70
C ILE A 69 4.63 5.62 -0.33
N THR A 70 4.94 5.75 -1.61
CA THR A 70 4.02 5.43 -2.70
C THR A 70 4.36 4.10 -3.35
N PHE A 71 3.38 3.20 -3.38
CA PHE A 71 3.42 1.90 -4.03
C PHE A 71 2.64 1.97 -5.35
N ASN A 72 3.34 1.92 -6.47
CA ASN A 72 2.75 1.93 -7.81
C ASN A 72 2.68 0.50 -8.34
N CYS A 73 1.47 -0.05 -8.50
CA CYS A 73 1.33 -1.36 -9.13
C CYS A 73 1.53 -1.22 -10.65
N LEU A 74 2.51 -1.92 -11.20
CA LEU A 74 2.82 -1.96 -12.63
C LEU A 74 2.25 -3.21 -13.33
N GLU A 75 2.01 -4.30 -12.59
CA GLU A 75 1.32 -5.50 -13.07
C GLU A 75 0.44 -6.13 -11.97
N GLY A 76 -0.38 -7.13 -12.34
CA GLY A 76 -1.24 -7.89 -11.44
C GLY A 76 -2.73 -7.79 -11.78
N ASP A 77 -3.55 -8.62 -11.14
CA ASP A 77 -4.99 -8.72 -11.42
C ASP A 77 -5.74 -7.40 -11.15
N VAL A 78 -5.25 -6.59 -10.19
CA VAL A 78 -5.81 -5.27 -9.91
C VAL A 78 -5.78 -4.37 -11.16
N LEU A 79 -4.74 -4.51 -12.00
CA LEU A 79 -4.58 -3.73 -13.20
C LEU A 79 -5.44 -4.20 -14.38
N GLN A 80 -6.00 -5.41 -14.30
CA GLN A 80 -6.98 -5.88 -15.27
C GLN A 80 -8.31 -5.12 -15.14
N LEU A 81 -8.64 -4.68 -13.93
CA LEU A 81 -9.85 -3.93 -13.59
C LEU A 81 -9.60 -2.42 -13.57
N HIS A 82 -8.41 -2.00 -13.12
CA HIS A 82 -8.03 -0.61 -12.96
C HIS A 82 -6.81 -0.29 -13.84
N SER A 83 -6.88 0.67 -14.78
CA SER A 83 -5.71 1.00 -15.63
C SER A 83 -4.52 1.50 -14.82
N VAL A 84 -4.79 2.17 -13.70
CA VAL A 84 -3.80 2.67 -12.76
C VAL A 84 -4.24 2.26 -11.36
N PHE A 85 -3.30 1.82 -10.53
CA PHE A 85 -3.53 1.57 -9.11
C PHE A 85 -2.26 1.88 -8.32
N ASN A 86 -2.31 2.95 -7.52
CA ASN A 86 -1.24 3.33 -6.61
C ASN A 86 -1.78 3.47 -5.20
N ALA A 87 -1.00 3.05 -4.21
CA ALA A 87 -1.29 3.19 -2.80
C ALA A 87 -0.20 4.04 -2.14
N THR A 88 -0.55 5.17 -1.55
CA THR A 88 0.39 6.03 -0.82
C THR A 88 0.12 5.91 0.67
N LEU A 89 1.15 5.65 1.45
CA LEU A 89 1.13 5.62 2.90
C LEU A 89 1.84 6.88 3.41
N ASP A 90 1.07 7.79 4.01
CA ASP A 90 1.62 8.91 4.78
C ASP A 90 1.66 8.53 6.26
N VAL A 91 2.80 8.77 6.89
CA VAL A 91 3.04 8.43 8.29
C VAL A 91 3.20 9.70 9.11
N SER A 92 2.35 9.84 10.13
CA SER A 92 2.36 10.99 11.04
C SER A 92 2.37 10.53 12.49
N ASP A 93 2.58 11.46 13.42
CA ASP A 93 2.60 11.18 14.84
C ASP A 93 1.24 10.65 15.32
N GLY A 94 1.15 9.32 15.48
CA GLY A 94 -0.05 8.62 15.93
C GLY A 94 -1.08 8.27 14.85
N SER A 95 -0.80 8.47 13.55
CA SER A 95 -1.72 8.03 12.49
C SER A 95 -1.11 7.68 11.13
N ALA A 96 -1.76 6.73 10.44
CA ALA A 96 -1.57 6.34 9.03
C ALA A 96 -2.53 7.14 8.25
N ARG A 97 -2.12 7.55 7.06
CA ARG A 97 -3.08 7.71 5.99
C ARG A 97 -2.68 6.88 4.78
N TRP A 98 -3.54 5.91 4.46
CA TRP A 98 -3.46 5.21 3.18
C TRP A 98 -4.35 5.93 2.16
N THR A 99 -3.75 6.29 1.03
CA THR A 99 -4.39 6.96 -0.09
C THR A 99 -4.29 6.06 -1.31
N PHE A 100 -5.39 5.47 -1.74
CA PHE A 100 -5.49 4.66 -2.94
C PHE A 100 -5.96 5.52 -4.10
N THR A 101 -5.08 5.74 -5.07
CA THR A 101 -5.41 6.40 -6.32
C THR A 101 -5.56 5.34 -7.41
N TYR A 102 -6.70 5.31 -8.08
CA TYR A 102 -6.96 4.32 -9.10
C TYR A 102 -7.76 4.89 -10.25
N GLU A 103 -7.54 4.33 -11.43
CA GLU A 103 -8.33 4.62 -12.62
C GLU A 103 -9.10 3.37 -13.00
N ARG A 104 -10.42 3.50 -13.10
CA ARG A 104 -11.27 2.40 -13.54
C ARG A 104 -11.16 2.24 -15.05
N ARG A 105 -10.96 1.02 -15.54
CA ARG A 105 -11.00 0.77 -16.99
C ARG A 105 -12.40 1.00 -17.57
N THR A 106 -13.45 0.81 -16.77
CA THR A 106 -14.84 1.03 -17.18
C THR A 106 -15.64 1.66 -16.05
N ILE A 107 -16.72 2.39 -16.36
CA ILE A 107 -17.60 3.00 -15.34
C ILE A 107 -18.25 1.95 -14.42
N LEU A 108 -18.34 0.69 -14.87
CA LEU A 108 -18.90 -0.43 -14.14
C LEU A 108 -17.90 -1.11 -13.21
N THR A 109 -16.60 -0.80 -13.32
CA THR A 109 -15.59 -1.36 -12.42
C THR A 109 -15.89 -0.89 -11.00
N PRO A 110 -16.09 -1.81 -10.04
CA PRO A 110 -16.35 -1.45 -8.66
C PRO A 110 -15.11 -0.81 -8.03
N PRO A 111 -15.27 0.06 -7.02
CA PRO A 111 -14.13 0.57 -6.26
C PRO A 111 -13.31 -0.57 -5.63
N PRO A 112 -11.99 -0.39 -5.41
CA PRO A 112 -11.10 -1.40 -4.87
C PRO A 112 -11.27 -1.58 -3.34
N VAL A 113 -12.51 -1.67 -2.84
CA VAL A 113 -12.83 -1.75 -1.41
C VAL A 113 -12.14 -2.93 -0.72
N LEU A 114 -11.98 -4.05 -1.44
CA LEU A 114 -11.27 -5.23 -0.95
C LEU A 114 -9.80 -4.92 -0.63
N TYR A 115 -9.13 -4.13 -1.47
CA TYR A 115 -7.73 -3.74 -1.27
C TYR A 115 -7.57 -2.74 -0.13
N VAL A 116 -8.56 -1.87 0.07
CA VAL A 116 -8.60 -0.96 1.23
C VAL A 116 -8.74 -1.76 2.52
N ALA A 117 -9.67 -2.71 2.58
CA ALA A 117 -9.85 -3.59 3.74
C ALA A 117 -8.60 -4.45 4.02
N PHE A 118 -7.94 -4.92 2.97
CA PHE A 118 -6.69 -5.64 3.06
C PHE A 118 -5.58 -4.77 3.67
N ALA A 119 -5.39 -3.54 3.20
CA ALA A 119 -4.38 -2.63 3.73
C ALA A 119 -4.64 -2.22 5.18
N ILE A 120 -5.91 -2.04 5.56
CA ILE A 120 -6.30 -1.82 6.96
C ILE A 120 -5.87 -3.01 7.81
N LYS A 121 -6.28 -4.22 7.42
CA LYS A 121 -5.97 -5.44 8.18
C LYS A 121 -4.47 -5.67 8.31
N MET A 122 -3.74 -5.48 7.21
CA MET A 122 -2.28 -5.58 7.18
C MET A 122 -1.63 -4.56 8.10
N SER A 123 -2.04 -3.29 8.03
CA SER A 123 -1.50 -2.22 8.89
C SER A 123 -1.76 -2.48 10.36
N THR A 124 -2.95 -2.97 10.74
CA THR A 124 -3.27 -3.34 12.12
C THR A 124 -2.40 -4.49 12.63
N LEU A 125 -2.10 -5.48 11.78
CA LEU A 125 -1.21 -6.59 12.15
C LEU A 125 0.24 -6.12 12.32
N VAL A 126 0.71 -5.23 11.45
CA VAL A 126 2.05 -4.62 11.57
C VAL A 126 2.15 -3.78 12.84
N ASP A 127 1.16 -2.93 13.13
CA ASP A 127 1.13 -2.13 14.36
C ASP A 127 1.21 -3.03 15.61
N ALA A 128 0.39 -4.09 15.67
CA ALA A 128 0.44 -5.05 16.76
C ALA A 128 1.79 -5.78 16.87
N TYR A 129 2.41 -6.13 15.74
CA TYR A 129 3.72 -6.76 15.71
C TYR A 129 4.82 -5.84 16.26
N LEU A 130 4.81 -4.56 15.87
CA LEU A 130 5.80 -3.54 16.26
C LEU A 130 5.63 -3.04 17.71
N LEU A 131 4.48 -3.27 18.33
CA LEU A 131 4.26 -3.02 19.76
C LEU A 131 4.89 -4.09 20.64
N ILE A 132 5.03 -5.31 20.12
CA ILE A 132 5.52 -6.47 20.86
C ILE A 132 7.03 -6.68 20.64
N ASN A 133 7.56 -6.26 19.48
CA ASN A 133 8.96 -6.41 19.07
C ASN A 133 9.60 -5.04 18.81
#